data_AF-A0A943YDU0-F1
#
_entry.id   AF-A0A943YDU0-F1
#
_cell.length_a   1.000
_cell.length_b   1.000
_cell.length_c   1.000
_cell.angle_alpha   90.00
_cell.angle_beta   90.00
_cell.angle_gamma   90.00
#
_symmetry.space_group_name_H-M   'P 1'
#
loop_
_entity.id
_entity.type
_entity.pdbx_description
1 polymer ?
#
loop_
_entity_poly.entity_id
_entity_poly.type
_entity_poly.pdbx_seq_one_letter_code
_entity_poly.pdbx_strand_id
1 'polypeptide(L)'
;MGNELVSALSVQVSIIASVVSIIAVTICSVISAVITQRGAKNTKQTELIFHEMITAYYDLLRAGGEFSDVTNKEQVTRFIDAYTRALLFASPKTKELIQEYRDSITKISVLKLKPPEDFMDQVRQHEDLSTKLVQAMQKDLRK
;
A
#
# COMPACT_ATOMS: atom_id res chain seq x y z
N MET A 1 51.34 -49.72 -20.51
CA MET A 1 50.27 -49.13 -21.36
C MET A 1 48.95 -48.88 -20.63
N GLY A 2 48.45 -49.77 -19.77
CA GLY A 2 47.16 -49.56 -19.09
C GLY A 2 47.11 -48.37 -18.12
N ASN A 3 48.19 -48.11 -17.37
CA ASN A 3 48.23 -47.04 -16.35
C ASN A 3 48.22 -45.62 -16.94
N GLU A 4 48.85 -45.42 -18.11
CA GLU A 4 48.89 -44.10 -18.78
C GLU A 4 47.55 -43.76 -19.44
N LEU A 5 46.86 -44.76 -20.00
CA LEU A 5 45.55 -44.57 -20.63
C LEU A 5 44.48 -44.21 -19.59
N VAL A 6 44.52 -44.85 -18.41
CA VAL A 6 43.64 -44.55 -17.28
C VAL A 6 43.94 -43.17 -16.68
N SER A 7 45.21 -42.80 -16.58
CA SER A 7 45.62 -41.46 -16.13
C SER A 7 45.14 -40.36 -17.08
N ALA A 8 45.28 -40.57 -18.40
CA ALA A 8 44.82 -39.62 -19.41
C ALA A 8 43.28 -39.45 -19.41
N LEU A 9 42.53 -40.54 -19.25
CA LEU A 9 41.07 -40.51 -19.10
C LEU A 9 40.65 -39.79 -17.81
N SER A 10 41.34 -40.03 -16.69
CA SER A 10 41.09 -39.35 -15.41
C SER A 10 41.33 -37.84 -15.49
N VAL A 11 42.40 -37.42 -16.17
CA VAL A 11 42.70 -36.00 -16.41
C VAL A 11 41.61 -35.35 -17.28
N GLN A 12 41.16 -35.99 -18.34
CA GLN A 12 40.07 -35.46 -19.18
C GLN A 12 38.75 -35.35 -18.41
N VAL A 13 38.39 -36.36 -17.61
CA VAL A 13 37.19 -36.32 -16.76
C VAL A 13 37.29 -35.19 -15.73
N SER A 14 38.47 -34.98 -15.13
CA SER A 14 38.70 -33.88 -14.18
C SER A 14 38.56 -32.51 -14.84
N ILE A 15 39.10 -32.33 -16.05
CA ILE A 15 38.98 -31.07 -16.81
C ILE A 15 37.51 -30.80 -17.16
N ILE A 16 36.79 -31.80 -17.67
CA ILE A 16 35.37 -31.67 -18.02
C ILE A 16 34.54 -31.34 -16.76
N ALA A 17 34.78 -32.04 -15.65
CA ALA A 17 34.09 -31.77 -14.39
C ALA A 17 34.36 -30.36 -13.86
N SER A 18 35.60 -29.86 -14.01
CA SER A 18 35.97 -28.50 -13.64
C SER A 18 35.22 -27.46 -14.48
N VAL A 19 35.17 -27.62 -15.80
CA VAL A 19 34.44 -26.73 -16.71
C VAL A 19 32.94 -26.72 -16.40
N VAL A 20 32.35 -27.90 -16.20
CA VAL A 20 30.93 -28.02 -15.81
C VAL A 20 30.66 -27.33 -14.47
N SER A 21 31.56 -27.47 -13.50
CA SER A 21 31.44 -26.82 -12.18
C SER A 21 31.50 -25.31 -12.29
N ILE A 22 32.42 -24.75 -13.09
CA ILE A 22 32.53 -23.30 -13.32
C ILE A 22 31.25 -22.76 -13.97
N ILE A 23 30.74 -23.45 -14.99
CA ILE A 23 29.50 -23.06 -15.68
C ILE A 23 28.33 -23.10 -14.70
N ALA A 24 28.21 -24.17 -13.91
CA ALA A 24 27.14 -24.32 -12.93
C ALA A 24 27.16 -23.22 -11.87
N VAL A 25 28.34 -22.92 -11.28
CA VAL A 25 28.48 -21.83 -10.30
C VAL A 25 28.10 -20.49 -10.90
N THR A 26 28.49 -20.23 -12.14
CA THR A 26 28.19 -18.97 -12.84
C THR A 26 26.68 -18.84 -13.08
N ILE A 27 26.03 -19.88 -13.59
CA ILE A 27 24.57 -19.88 -13.85
C ILE A 27 23.79 -19.75 -12.54
N CYS A 28 24.12 -20.55 -11.52
CA CYS A 28 23.45 -20.49 -10.21
C CYS A 28 23.58 -19.10 -9.56
N SER A 29 24.75 -18.46 -9.69
CA SER A 29 24.97 -17.09 -9.18
C SER A 29 24.09 -16.08 -9.90
N VAL A 30 23.99 -16.16 -11.23
CA VAL A 30 23.13 -15.27 -12.03
C VAL A 30 21.65 -15.47 -11.68
N ILE A 31 21.18 -16.71 -11.58
CA ILE A 31 19.79 -17.01 -11.22
C ILE A 31 19.48 -16.49 -9.80
N SER A 32 20.38 -16.72 -8.84
CA SER A 32 20.23 -16.25 -7.46
C SER A 32 20.16 -14.73 -7.39
N ALA A 33 21.01 -14.02 -8.13
CA ALA A 33 20.99 -12.57 -8.22
C ALA A 33 19.66 -12.05 -8.82
N VAL A 34 19.16 -12.69 -9.88
CA VAL A 34 17.88 -12.32 -10.53
C VAL A 34 16.71 -12.54 -9.58
N ILE A 35 16.65 -13.67 -8.87
CA ILE A 35 15.59 -13.96 -7.88
C ILE A 35 15.64 -12.93 -6.75
N THR A 36 16.83 -12.63 -6.24
CA THR A 36 17.04 -11.65 -5.15
C THR A 36 16.62 -10.25 -5.59
N GLN A 37 17.04 -9.80 -6.78
CA GLN A 37 16.69 -8.47 -7.30
C GLN A 37 15.20 -8.34 -7.57
N ARG A 38 14.56 -9.39 -8.09
CA ARG A 38 13.10 -9.41 -8.31
C ARG A 38 12.34 -9.39 -6.99
N GLY A 39 12.79 -10.16 -6.00
CA GLY A 39 12.26 -10.12 -4.64
C GLY A 39 12.37 -8.73 -4.03
N ALA A 40 13.57 -8.14 -4.04
CA ALA A 40 13.81 -6.80 -3.51
C ALA A 40 12.96 -5.72 -4.19
N LYS A 41 12.78 -5.80 -5.52
CA LYS A 41 11.91 -4.88 -6.27
C LYS A 41 10.45 -5.01 -5.83
N ASN A 42 9.94 -6.24 -5.75
CA ASN A 42 8.57 -6.48 -5.33
C ASN A 42 8.32 -6.01 -3.89
N THR A 43 9.25 -6.30 -2.96
CA THR A 43 9.17 -5.84 -1.58
C THR A 43 9.12 -4.31 -1.49
N LYS A 44 10.02 -3.61 -2.20
CA LYS A 44 10.02 -2.14 -2.26
C LYS A 44 8.72 -1.59 -2.83
N GLN A 45 8.17 -2.21 -3.88
CA GLN A 45 6.89 -1.77 -4.45
C GLN A 45 5.75 -1.95 -3.46
N THR A 46 5.66 -3.09 -2.78
CA THR A 46 4.65 -3.34 -1.75
C THR A 46 4.79 -2.35 -0.59
N GLU A 47 6.01 -2.08 -0.15
CA GLU A 47 6.28 -1.10 0.91
C GLU A 47 5.86 0.31 0.52
N LEU A 48 6.17 0.74 -0.72
CA LEU A 48 5.74 2.04 -1.24
C LEU A 48 4.21 2.15 -1.35
N ILE A 49 3.55 1.11 -1.85
CA ILE A 49 2.07 1.06 -1.92
C ILE A 49 1.47 1.13 -0.52
N PHE A 50 2.04 0.40 0.44
CA PHE A 50 1.57 0.40 1.82
C PHE A 50 1.76 1.78 2.48
N HIS A 51 2.91 2.42 2.28
CA HIS A 51 3.17 3.77 2.78
C HIS A 51 2.20 4.79 2.16
N GLU A 52 1.98 4.70 0.86
CA GLU A 52 1.05 5.56 0.13
C GLU A 52 -0.40 5.38 0.64
N MET A 53 -0.79 4.15 0.95
CA MET A 53 -2.10 3.83 1.53
C MET A 53 -2.28 4.43 2.93
N ILE A 54 -1.29 4.31 3.81
CA ILE A 54 -1.31 4.97 5.14
C ILE A 54 -1.47 6.48 4.97
N THR A 55 -0.67 7.07 4.09
CA THR A 55 -0.67 8.51 3.83
C THR A 55 -2.02 8.97 3.30
N ALA A 56 -2.61 8.25 2.34
CA ALA A 56 -3.93 8.57 1.79
C ALA A 56 -5.03 8.55 2.86
N TYR A 57 -5.04 7.56 3.75
CA TYR A 57 -6.00 7.50 4.85
C TYR A 57 -5.79 8.59 5.89
N TYR A 58 -4.54 8.85 6.27
CA TYR A 58 -4.21 9.94 7.19
C TYR A 58 -4.62 11.30 6.63
N ASP A 59 -4.29 11.58 5.37
CA ASP A 59 -4.62 12.84 4.71
C ASP A 59 -6.14 13.06 4.65
N LEU A 60 -6.93 12.00 4.40
CA LEU A 60 -8.39 12.08 4.43
C LEU A 60 -8.92 12.46 5.82
N LEU A 61 -8.46 11.78 6.87
CA LEU A 61 -8.90 12.05 8.25
C LEU A 61 -8.47 13.44 8.71
N ARG A 62 -7.26 13.86 8.34
CA ARG A 62 -6.74 15.20 8.65
C ARG A 62 -7.52 16.28 7.91
N ALA A 63 -7.65 16.16 6.58
CA ALA A 63 -8.38 17.12 5.78
C ALA A 63 -9.85 17.21 6.22
N GLY A 64 -10.46 16.08 6.59
CA GLY A 64 -11.79 16.03 7.19
C GLY A 64 -11.85 16.76 8.54
N GLY A 65 -10.93 16.48 9.47
CA GLY A 65 -10.89 17.19 10.76
C GLY A 65 -10.68 18.71 10.65
N GLU A 66 -10.00 19.17 9.60
CA GLU A 66 -9.81 20.59 9.29
C GLU A 66 -10.99 21.19 8.48
N PHE A 67 -11.86 20.35 7.92
CA PHE A 67 -12.95 20.76 7.03
C PHE A 67 -14.06 21.44 7.82
N SER A 68 -14.17 22.76 7.63
CA SER A 68 -15.08 23.60 8.43
C SER A 68 -15.96 24.50 7.57
N ASP A 69 -15.57 24.74 6.32
CA ASP A 69 -16.25 25.66 5.42
C ASP A 69 -16.34 25.08 4.00
N VAL A 70 -17.57 24.84 3.55
CA VAL A 70 -17.88 24.31 2.21
C VAL A 70 -17.70 25.35 1.09
N THR A 71 -17.55 26.63 1.43
CA THR A 71 -17.32 27.72 0.47
C THR A 71 -15.84 28.02 0.27
N ASN A 72 -14.99 27.56 1.20
CA ASN A 72 -13.55 27.68 1.11
C ASN A 72 -13.01 26.67 0.08
N LYS A 73 -12.71 27.17 -1.13
CA LYS A 73 -12.20 26.37 -2.25
C LYS A 73 -10.94 25.57 -1.89
N GLU A 74 -10.07 26.11 -1.05
CA GLU A 74 -8.82 25.45 -0.69
C GLU A 74 -9.09 24.24 0.22
N GLN A 75 -9.96 24.38 1.22
CA GLN A 75 -10.38 23.27 2.08
C GLN A 75 -11.15 22.21 1.29
N VAL A 76 -12.07 22.63 0.41
CA VAL A 76 -12.83 21.72 -0.47
C VAL A 76 -11.90 20.93 -1.38
N THR A 77 -10.94 21.61 -2.03
CA THR A 77 -9.99 20.93 -2.92
C THR A 77 -9.13 19.93 -2.15
N ARG A 78 -8.53 20.35 -1.02
CA ARG A 78 -7.73 19.47 -0.17
C ARG A 78 -8.52 18.23 0.29
N PHE A 79 -9.77 18.43 0.70
CA PHE A 79 -10.63 17.33 1.15
C PHE A 79 -10.99 16.37 0.00
N ILE A 80 -11.35 16.90 -1.17
CA ILE A 80 -11.70 16.08 -2.34
C ILE A 80 -10.47 15.32 -2.88
N ASP A 81 -9.29 15.93 -2.89
CA ASP A 81 -8.05 15.26 -3.29
C ASP A 81 -7.72 14.10 -2.34
N ALA A 82 -7.80 14.34 -1.03
CA ALA A 82 -7.58 13.29 -0.03
C ALA A 82 -8.64 12.17 -0.11
N TYR A 83 -9.91 12.54 -0.32
CA TYR A 83 -11.01 11.61 -0.53
C TYR A 83 -10.78 10.70 -1.74
N THR A 84 -10.48 11.27 -2.91
CA THR A 84 -10.26 10.49 -4.14
C THR A 84 -9.04 9.59 -4.01
N ARG A 85 -7.96 10.06 -3.38
CA ARG A 85 -6.75 9.28 -3.13
C ARG A 85 -7.02 8.10 -2.18
N ALA A 86 -7.76 8.31 -1.09
CA ALA A 86 -8.13 7.24 -0.16
C ALA A 86 -8.96 6.13 -0.83
N LEU A 87 -9.84 6.48 -1.77
CA LEU A 87 -10.66 5.51 -2.51
C LEU A 87 -9.85 4.55 -3.38
N LEU A 88 -8.63 4.90 -3.78
CA LEU A 88 -7.76 4.03 -4.59
C LEU A 88 -7.34 2.77 -3.81
N PHE A 89 -7.22 2.88 -2.48
CA PHE A 89 -6.74 1.80 -1.61
C PHE A 89 -7.85 1.11 -0.81
N ALA A 90 -9.00 1.79 -0.67
CA ALA A 90 -10.10 1.31 0.14
C ALA A 90 -10.70 0.00 -0.36
N SER A 91 -10.91 -0.95 0.55
CA SER A 91 -11.77 -2.11 0.27
C SER A 91 -13.23 -1.68 0.08
N PRO A 92 -14.10 -2.52 -0.51
CA PRO A 92 -15.49 -2.16 -0.77
C PRO A 92 -16.21 -1.59 0.47
N LYS A 93 -16.05 -2.25 1.63
CA LYS A 93 -16.62 -1.79 2.90
C LYS A 93 -16.06 -0.44 3.36
N THR A 94 -14.75 -0.23 3.21
CA THR A 94 -14.12 1.04 3.58
C THR A 94 -14.56 2.16 2.63
N LYS A 95 -14.78 1.86 1.34
CA LYS A 95 -15.29 2.83 0.36
C LYS A 95 -16.66 3.37 0.75
N GLU A 96 -17.58 2.48 1.16
CA GLU A 96 -18.91 2.87 1.65
C GLU A 96 -18.79 3.85 2.83
N LEU A 97 -17.95 3.52 3.82
CA LEU A 97 -17.72 4.38 4.99
C LEU A 97 -17.05 5.72 4.63
N ILE A 98 -16.12 5.73 3.67
CA ILE A 98 -15.49 6.97 3.17
C ILE A 98 -16.54 7.87 2.50
N GLN A 99 -17.48 7.30 1.74
CA GLN A 99 -18.57 8.04 1.11
C GLN A 99 -19.54 8.62 2.14
N GLU A 100 -19.99 7.80 3.10
CA GLU A 100 -20.83 8.26 4.21
C GLU A 100 -20.14 9.38 5.01
N TYR A 101 -18.83 9.25 5.26
CA TYR A 101 -18.05 10.24 6.00
C TYR A 101 -18.00 11.59 5.28
N ARG A 102 -17.74 11.57 3.96
CA ARG A 102 -17.75 12.75 3.10
C ARG A 102 -19.11 13.45 3.11
N ASP A 103 -20.19 12.69 2.98
CA ASP A 103 -21.53 13.27 2.92
C ASP A 103 -21.94 13.84 4.29
N SER A 104 -21.62 13.12 5.37
CA SER A 104 -21.84 13.55 6.74
C SER A 104 -21.10 14.85 7.08
N ILE A 105 -19.81 14.95 6.75
CA ILE A 105 -19.02 16.14 7.07
C ILE A 105 -19.46 17.35 6.26
N THR A 106 -19.79 17.14 4.98
CA THR A 106 -20.33 18.21 4.12
C THR A 106 -21.65 18.73 4.69
N LYS A 107 -22.55 17.83 5.11
CA LYS A 107 -23.82 18.19 5.73
C LYS A 107 -23.62 18.99 7.02
N ILE A 108 -22.76 18.52 7.92
CA ILE A 108 -22.46 19.21 9.18
C ILE A 108 -21.89 20.61 8.93
N SER A 109 -20.94 20.74 8.00
CA SER A 109 -20.33 22.04 7.68
C SER A 109 -21.33 23.04 7.11
N VAL A 110 -22.34 22.58 6.34
CA VAL A 110 -23.44 23.45 5.88
C VAL A 110 -24.35 23.85 7.04
N LEU A 111 -24.77 22.88 7.86
CA LEU A 111 -25.71 23.11 8.96
C LEU A 111 -25.13 23.99 10.08
N LYS A 112 -23.81 24.00 10.26
CA LYS A 112 -23.13 24.85 11.25
C LYS A 112 -23.45 26.34 11.09
N LEU A 113 -23.78 26.80 9.88
CA LEU A 113 -24.18 28.19 9.60
C LEU A 113 -25.53 28.56 10.22
N LYS A 114 -26.44 27.58 10.34
CA LYS A 114 -27.75 27.73 11.00
C LYS A 114 -28.13 26.39 11.64
N PRO A 115 -27.60 26.10 12.85
CA PRO A 115 -27.75 24.79 13.47
C PRO A 115 -29.22 24.48 13.77
N PRO A 116 -29.78 23.36 13.28
CA PRO A 116 -31.08 22.86 13.71
C PRO A 116 -31.02 22.29 15.14
N GLU A 117 -32.18 22.03 15.75
CA GLU A 117 -32.24 21.47 17.13
C GLU A 117 -31.52 20.12 17.26
N ASP A 118 -31.51 19.31 16.20
CA ASP A 118 -30.87 17.99 16.14
C ASP A 118 -29.39 18.05 15.74
N PHE A 119 -28.79 19.23 15.62
CA PHE A 119 -27.41 19.40 15.13
C PHE A 119 -26.39 18.57 15.94
N MET A 120 -26.50 18.58 17.26
CA MET A 120 -25.58 17.84 18.13
C MET A 120 -25.71 16.32 17.97
N ASP A 121 -26.90 15.80 17.65
CA ASP A 121 -27.07 14.39 17.36
C ASP A 121 -26.44 14.00 16.02
N GLN A 122 -26.50 14.90 15.02
CA GLN A 122 -25.81 14.69 13.75
C GLN A 122 -24.27 14.71 13.92
N VAL A 123 -23.74 15.58 14.79
CA VAL A 123 -22.31 15.59 15.13
C VAL A 123 -21.90 14.28 15.80
N ARG A 124 -22.69 13.76 16.76
CA ARG A 124 -22.41 12.47 17.40
C ARG A 124 -22.43 11.32 16.39
N GLN A 125 -23.40 11.29 15.47
CA GLN A 125 -23.44 10.28 14.40
C GLN A 125 -22.19 10.34 13.51
N HIS A 126 -21.68 11.52 13.25
CA HIS A 126 -20.43 11.71 12.51
C HIS A 126 -19.20 11.20 13.28
N GLU A 127 -19.13 11.42 14.59
CA GLU A 127 -18.07 10.89 15.44
C GLU A 127 -18.07 9.35 15.48
N ASP A 128 -19.26 8.75 15.61
CA ASP A 128 -19.43 7.29 15.54
C ASP A 128 -19.00 6.73 14.18
N LEU A 129 -19.39 7.41 13.10
CA LEU A 129 -18.99 7.08 11.74
C LEU A 129 -17.47 7.18 11.55
N SER A 130 -16.85 8.24 12.08
CA SER A 130 -15.39 8.44 12.05
C SER A 130 -14.67 7.29 12.75
N THR A 131 -15.19 6.83 13.88
CA THR A 131 -14.65 5.68 14.62
C THR A 131 -14.74 4.40 13.80
N LYS A 132 -15.89 4.12 13.17
CA LYS A 132 -16.08 2.97 12.28
C LYS A 132 -15.17 3.02 11.06
N LEU A 133 -14.99 4.21 10.49
CA LEU A 133 -14.11 4.44 9.36
C LEU A 133 -12.65 4.13 9.71
N VAL A 134 -12.14 4.64 10.83
CA VAL A 134 -10.79 4.35 11.30
C VAL A 134 -10.58 2.85 11.52
N GLN A 135 -11.55 2.16 12.12
CA GLN A 135 -11.47 0.70 12.31
C GLN A 135 -11.46 -0.06 10.97
N ALA A 136 -12.18 0.41 9.96
CA ALA A 136 -12.18 -0.19 8.62
C ALA A 136 -10.83 0.05 7.89
N MET A 137 -10.31 1.28 7.95
CA MET A 137 -8.99 1.62 7.41
C MET A 137 -7.88 0.78 8.07
N GLN A 138 -7.91 0.62 9.40
CA GLN A 138 -6.97 -0.25 10.12
C GLN A 138 -7.04 -1.71 9.67
N LYS A 139 -8.22 -2.22 9.31
CA LYS A 139 -8.37 -3.58 8.76
C LYS A 139 -7.78 -3.68 7.37
N ASP A 140 -7.93 -2.65 6.55
CA ASP A 140 -7.33 -2.62 5.22
C ASP A 140 -5.80 -2.58 5.28
N LEU A 141 -5.21 -1.90 6.27
CA LEU A 141 -3.77 -1.87 6.52
C LEU A 141 -3.18 -3.18 7.07
N ARG A 142 -4.01 -4.16 7.44
CA ARG A 142 -3.55 -5.46 7.94
C ARG A 142 -3.54 -6.57 6.88
N LYS A 143 -3.91 -6.24 5.65
CA LYS A 143 -3.93 -7.15 4.50
C LYS A 143 -2.56 -7.20 3.84
#